data_AF-A0ABD2PHE6-F1
#
_entry.id   AF-A0ABD2PHE6-F1
#
_cell.length_a   1.000
_cell.length_b   1.000
_cell.length_c   1.000
_cell.angle_alpha   90.00
_cell.angle_beta   90.00
_cell.angle_gamma   90.00
#
_symmetry.space_group_name_H-M   'P 1'
#
loop_
_entity.id
_entity.type
_entity.pdbx_description
1 polymer ?
#
loop_
_entity_poly.entity_id
_entity_poly.type
_entity_poly.pdbx_seq_one_letter_code
_entity_poly.pdbx_strand_id
1 'polypeptide(L)'
;MDYEMKPNHLLIGELNYELRIQGVTSERDQDVKRKMLGRLLDKERRGQVQNLLDPSYVSATERDDIEYALLSIRQLINEFEGTTSDSVYKRVKSRLAHITSRVQRMPIDAEVNDHEQRDFKNESYATCIELDAELHERFLPSVAAVLPDPSQASTSTQQSILNVLNSQLSHSFRSVPIGE
;
A
#
# COMPACT_ATOMS: atom_id res chain seq x y z
N MET A 1 2.92 -4.23 6.12
CA MET A 1 3.00 -4.00 4.67
C MET A 1 3.44 -5.31 4.04
N ASP A 2 2.55 -6.01 3.34
CA ASP A 2 2.80 -7.40 2.92
C ASP A 2 3.24 -7.51 1.45
N TYR A 3 3.73 -6.41 0.87
CA TYR A 3 4.15 -6.37 -0.53
C TYR A 3 5.67 -6.50 -0.65
N GLU A 4 6.11 -7.34 -1.59
CA GLU A 4 7.53 -7.55 -1.84
C GLU A 4 8.07 -6.56 -2.88
N MET A 5 9.25 -6.00 -2.62
CA MET A 5 9.99 -5.22 -3.60
C MET A 5 10.31 -6.03 -4.86
N LYS A 6 10.04 -5.46 -6.04
CA LYS A 6 10.34 -6.02 -7.36
C LYS A 6 11.36 -5.13 -8.10
N PRO A 7 12.52 -5.66 -8.53
CA PRO A 7 13.56 -4.88 -9.21
C PRO A 7 13.06 -4.10 -10.44
N ASN A 8 12.13 -4.67 -11.21
CA ASN A 8 11.59 -4.03 -12.42
C ASN A 8 10.79 -2.76 -12.13
N HIS A 9 10.38 -2.54 -10.88
CA HIS A 9 9.61 -1.37 -10.46
C HIS A 9 10.48 -0.28 -9.85
N LEU A 10 11.77 -0.54 -9.64
CA LEU A 10 12.71 0.39 -9.03
C LEU A 10 13.33 1.33 -10.07
N LEU A 11 13.55 2.56 -9.64
CA LEU A 11 14.36 3.56 -10.33
C LEU A 11 15.85 3.19 -10.25
N ILE A 12 16.67 3.82 -11.09
CA ILE A 12 18.11 3.52 -11.15
C ILE A 12 18.83 3.79 -9.83
N GLY A 13 18.49 4.88 -9.13
CA GLY A 13 19.06 5.20 -7.81
C GLY A 13 18.71 4.15 -6.75
N GLU A 14 17.46 3.71 -6.74
CA GLU A 14 16.96 2.65 -5.85
C GLU A 14 17.63 1.30 -6.14
N LEU A 15 17.83 0.96 -7.42
CA LEU A 15 18.59 -0.22 -7.84
C LEU A 15 20.04 -0.15 -7.38
N ASN A 16 20.68 1.00 -7.52
CA ASN A 16 22.07 1.20 -7.10
C ASN A 16 22.20 1.03 -5.58
N TYR A 17 21.27 1.61 -4.81
CA TYR A 17 21.22 1.46 -3.37
C TYR A 17 21.08 -0.02 -2.96
N GLU A 18 20.09 -0.73 -3.51
CA GLU A 18 19.82 -2.13 -3.12
C GLU A 18 20.95 -3.09 -3.52
N LEU A 19 21.67 -2.80 -4.61
CA LEU A 19 22.88 -3.53 -4.96
C LEU A 19 24.03 -3.21 -4.00
N ARG A 20 24.18 -1.94 -3.62
CA ARG A 20 25.27 -1.47 -2.75
C ARG A 20 25.20 -2.08 -1.36
N ILE A 21 24.02 -2.15 -0.75
CA ILE A 21 23.84 -2.82 0.56
C ILE A 21 24.07 -4.33 0.51
N GLN A 22 24.09 -4.91 -0.70
CA GLN A 22 24.46 -6.31 -0.95
C GLN A 22 25.93 -6.47 -1.38
N GLY A 23 26.74 -5.43 -1.20
CA GLY A 23 28.16 -5.43 -1.53
C GLY A 23 28.46 -5.37 -3.04
N VAL A 24 27.50 -4.94 -3.85
CA VAL A 24 27.64 -4.87 -5.31
C VAL A 24 27.54 -3.44 -5.80
N THR A 25 28.65 -2.93 -6.35
CA THR A 25 28.67 -1.67 -7.12
C THR A 25 28.88 -1.99 -8.60
N SER A 26 28.13 -1.33 -9.48
CA SER A 26 28.14 -1.66 -10.90
C SER A 26 27.75 -0.47 -11.77
N GLU A 27 28.53 -0.18 -12.80
CA GLU A 27 28.25 0.82 -13.84
C GLU A 27 27.41 0.27 -15.01
N ARG A 28 27.00 -1.00 -14.93
CA ARG A 28 26.17 -1.64 -15.95
C ARG A 28 24.80 -0.95 -16.07
N ASP A 29 24.15 -1.19 -17.21
CA ASP A 29 22.82 -0.67 -17.48
C ASP A 29 21.75 -1.14 -16.47
N GLN A 30 20.60 -0.48 -16.52
CA GLN A 30 19.49 -0.72 -15.60
C GLN A 30 18.93 -2.14 -15.70
N ASP A 31 18.90 -2.74 -16.89
CA ASP A 31 18.32 -4.07 -17.10
C ASP A 31 19.20 -5.18 -16.52
N VAL A 32 20.52 -5.02 -16.63
CA VAL A 32 21.47 -5.92 -15.98
C VAL A 32 21.38 -5.76 -14.46
N LYS A 33 21.27 -4.53 -13.94
CA LYS A 33 21.08 -4.29 -12.51
C LYS A 33 19.81 -4.95 -11.96
N ARG A 34 18.69 -4.85 -12.68
CA ARG A 34 17.43 -5.54 -12.33
C ARG A 34 17.61 -7.05 -12.23
N LYS A 35 18.31 -7.67 -13.19
CA LYS A 35 18.61 -9.11 -13.18
C LYS A 35 19.50 -9.50 -12.00
N MET A 36 20.54 -8.71 -11.74
CA MET A 36 21.47 -8.94 -10.62
C MET A 36 20.73 -8.87 -9.28
N LEU A 37 19.94 -7.81 -9.06
CA LEU A 37 19.17 -7.64 -7.83
C LEU A 37 18.12 -8.76 -7.68
N GLY A 38 17.44 -9.16 -8.76
CA GLY A 38 16.50 -10.28 -8.72
C GLY A 38 17.14 -11.57 -8.20
N ARG A 39 18.34 -11.92 -8.70
CA ARG A 39 19.08 -13.10 -8.23
C ARG A 39 19.51 -13.01 -6.77
N LEU A 40 19.83 -11.81 -6.32
CA LEU A 40 20.24 -11.52 -4.96
C LEU A 40 19.06 -11.64 -3.97
N LEU A 41 17.90 -11.07 -4.31
CA LEU A 41 16.66 -11.24 -3.53
C LEU A 41 16.21 -12.71 -3.49
N ASP A 42 16.37 -13.46 -4.59
CA ASP A 42 16.10 -14.91 -4.59
C ASP A 42 16.96 -15.66 -3.57
N LYS A 43 18.21 -15.23 -3.35
CA LYS A 43 19.12 -15.85 -2.38
C LYS A 43 18.70 -15.51 -0.94
N GLU A 44 18.34 -14.26 -0.70
CA GLU A 44 17.82 -13.81 0.59
C GLU A 44 16.57 -14.58 1.00
N ARG A 45 15.60 -14.75 0.09
CA ARG A 45 14.39 -15.56 0.33
C ARG A 45 14.67 -17.04 0.62
N ARG A 46 15.83 -17.56 0.20
CA ARG A 46 16.29 -18.92 0.53
C ARG A 46 17.07 -18.99 1.86
N GLY A 47 17.06 -17.92 2.65
CA GLY A 47 17.71 -17.86 3.96
C GLY A 47 19.22 -17.64 3.89
N GLN A 48 19.76 -17.21 2.74
CA GLN A 48 21.15 -16.76 2.68
C GLN A 48 21.24 -15.37 3.30
N VAL A 49 21.56 -15.33 4.60
CA VAL A 49 21.68 -14.10 5.37
C VAL A 49 22.78 -13.22 4.75
N GLN A 50 22.41 -12.01 4.38
CA GLN A 50 23.34 -10.94 4.04
C GLN A 50 23.25 -9.84 5.10
N ASN A 51 24.39 -9.28 5.46
CA ASN A 51 24.41 -8.10 6.31
C ASN A 51 24.05 -6.88 5.45
N LEU A 52 22.80 -6.43 5.50
CA LEU A 52 22.25 -5.38 4.64
C LEU A 52 22.51 -3.97 5.18
N LEU A 53 23.72 -3.72 5.68
CA LEU A 53 24.15 -2.38 6.10
C LEU A 53 24.85 -1.69 4.93
N ASP A 54 24.50 -0.42 4.69
CA ASP A 54 25.16 0.36 3.65
C ASP A 54 26.61 0.68 4.08
N PRO A 55 27.64 0.16 3.38
CA PRO A 55 29.03 0.42 3.72
C PRO A 55 29.46 1.88 3.47
N SER A 56 28.63 2.65 2.76
CA SER A 56 28.87 4.04 2.39
C SER A 56 27.80 4.99 2.96
N TYR A 57 27.17 4.59 4.07
CA TYR A 57 26.11 5.37 4.70
C TYR A 57 26.56 6.80 5.04
N VAL A 58 25.81 7.78 4.54
CA VAL A 58 25.95 9.20 4.89
C VAL A 58 24.56 9.74 5.20
N SER A 59 24.34 10.19 6.45
CA SER A 59 23.01 10.56 6.96
C SER A 59 22.31 11.60 6.09
N ALA A 60 23.00 12.68 5.70
CA ALA A 60 22.43 13.73 4.85
C ALA A 60 21.96 13.20 3.48
N THR A 61 22.82 12.44 2.78
CA THR A 61 22.49 11.83 1.49
C THR A 61 21.35 10.83 1.60
N GLU A 62 21.31 10.06 2.70
CA GLU A 62 20.22 9.11 2.92
C GLU A 62 18.87 9.81 3.07
N ARG A 63 18.84 10.93 3.81
CA ARG A 63 17.62 11.73 3.99
C ARG A 63 17.13 12.29 2.65
N ASP A 64 18.02 12.92 1.89
CA ASP A 64 17.69 13.49 0.58
C ASP A 64 17.12 12.42 -0.37
N ASP A 65 17.75 11.24 -0.41
CA ASP A 65 17.29 10.13 -1.25
C ASP A 65 15.92 9.59 -0.84
N ILE A 66 15.66 9.47 0.47
CA ILE A 66 14.37 9.00 1.01
C ILE A 66 13.28 10.03 0.70
N GLU A 67 13.52 11.31 0.97
CA GLU A 67 12.57 12.38 0.70
C GLU A 67 12.24 12.45 -0.80
N TYR A 68 13.25 12.38 -1.66
CA TYR A 68 13.04 12.34 -3.11
C TYR A 68 12.18 11.15 -3.53
N ALA A 69 12.44 9.96 -2.98
CA ALA A 69 11.67 8.78 -3.31
C ALA A 69 10.21 8.89 -2.82
N LEU A 70 9.98 9.39 -1.61
CA LEU A 70 8.63 9.60 -1.06
C LEU A 70 7.84 10.63 -1.89
N LEU A 71 8.46 11.74 -2.28
CA LEU A 71 7.85 12.74 -3.17
C LEU A 71 7.49 12.14 -4.53
N SER A 72 8.40 11.37 -5.12
CA SER A 72 8.16 10.67 -6.40
C SER A 72 7.03 9.65 -6.29
N ILE A 73 6.95 8.91 -5.18
CA ILE A 73 5.85 7.97 -4.92
C ILE A 73 4.51 8.71 -4.77
N ARG A 74 4.49 9.82 -4.01
CA ARG A 74 3.30 10.65 -3.83
C ARG A 74 2.77 11.18 -5.17
N GLN A 75 3.65 11.61 -6.07
CA GLN A 75 3.27 12.01 -7.43
C GLN A 75 2.59 10.88 -8.20
N LEU A 76 3.17 9.66 -8.16
CA LEU A 76 2.56 8.49 -8.80
C LEU A 76 1.18 8.16 -8.23
N ILE A 77 0.97 8.32 -6.92
CA ILE A 77 -0.32 8.09 -6.27
C ILE A 77 -1.34 9.16 -6.69
N ASN A 78 -0.94 10.43 -6.72
CA ASN A 78 -1.82 11.53 -7.11
C ASN A 78 -2.33 11.41 -8.55
N GLU A 79 -1.50 10.87 -9.44
CA GLU A 79 -1.82 10.63 -10.85
C GLU A 79 -2.51 9.29 -11.10
N PHE A 80 -2.62 8.43 -10.08
CA PHE A 80 -3.17 7.09 -10.23
C PHE A 80 -4.70 7.09 -10.14
N GLU A 81 -5.32 6.55 -11.18
CA GLU A 81 -6.73 6.17 -11.22
C GLU A 81 -6.80 4.77 -11.85
N GLY A 82 -7.23 3.77 -11.07
CA GLY A 82 -7.23 2.39 -11.54
C GLY A 82 -7.50 1.35 -10.47
N THR A 83 -7.05 0.13 -10.72
CA THR A 83 -7.26 -1.08 -9.91
C THR A 83 -5.94 -1.62 -9.37
N THR A 84 -6.03 -2.57 -8.43
CA THR A 84 -4.84 -3.25 -7.88
C THR A 84 -4.08 -4.09 -8.91
N SER A 85 -4.69 -4.37 -10.07
CA SER A 85 -4.07 -5.11 -11.15
C SER A 85 -3.12 -4.26 -12.00
N ASP A 86 -3.24 -2.92 -11.91
CA ASP A 86 -2.51 -1.98 -12.74
C ASP A 86 -1.02 -1.95 -12.45
N SER A 87 -0.25 -1.71 -13.50
CA SER A 87 1.21 -1.65 -13.42
C SER A 87 1.69 -0.51 -12.51
N VAL A 88 0.97 0.61 -12.49
CA VAL A 88 1.26 1.75 -11.61
C VAL A 88 1.03 1.37 -10.15
N TYR A 89 -0.11 0.77 -9.81
CA TYR A 89 -0.38 0.28 -8.45
C TYR A 89 0.72 -0.66 -7.95
N LYS A 90 1.06 -1.68 -8.75
CA LYS A 90 2.13 -2.64 -8.43
C LYS A 90 3.51 -1.97 -8.29
N ARG A 91 3.78 -0.96 -9.12
CA ARG A 91 5.02 -0.17 -9.04
C ARG A 91 5.08 0.63 -7.74
N VAL A 92 4.01 1.34 -7.40
CA VAL A 92 3.91 2.11 -6.15
C VAL A 92 4.11 1.19 -4.94
N LYS A 93 3.36 0.09 -4.85
CA LYS A 93 3.51 -0.89 -3.75
C LYS A 93 4.94 -1.43 -3.63
N SER A 94 5.57 -1.75 -4.75
CA SER A 94 6.95 -2.22 -4.78
C SER A 94 7.95 -1.17 -4.30
N ARG A 95 7.76 0.10 -4.70
CA ARG A 95 8.64 1.20 -4.29
C ARG A 95 8.41 1.59 -2.82
N LEU A 96 7.18 1.54 -2.34
CA LEU A 96 6.87 1.70 -0.91
C LEU A 96 7.53 0.61 -0.06
N ALA A 97 7.50 -0.65 -0.50
CA ALA A 97 8.21 -1.74 0.19
C ALA A 97 9.72 -1.48 0.27
N HIS A 98 10.33 -1.06 -0.84
CA HIS A 98 11.74 -0.66 -0.88
C HIS A 98 12.07 0.45 0.14
N ILE A 99 11.34 1.56 0.09
CA ILE A 99 11.61 2.72 0.97
C ILE A 99 11.34 2.37 2.43
N THR A 100 10.29 1.60 2.72
CA THR A 100 10.00 1.13 4.07
C THR A 100 11.18 0.33 4.63
N SER A 101 11.72 -0.63 3.86
CA SER A 101 12.89 -1.41 4.27
C SER A 101 14.15 -0.55 4.40
N ARG A 102 14.36 0.42 3.51
CA ARG A 102 15.47 1.38 3.55
C ARG A 102 15.44 2.21 4.84
N VAL A 103 14.29 2.82 5.16
CA VAL A 103 14.07 3.56 6.41
C VAL A 103 14.34 2.69 7.63
N GLN A 104 13.85 1.44 7.65
CA GLN A 104 14.07 0.52 8.78
C GLN A 104 15.55 0.19 8.99
N ARG A 105 16.34 0.09 7.93
CA ARG A 105 17.79 -0.18 7.98
C ARG A 105 18.64 1.04 8.33
N MET A 106 18.07 2.25 8.38
CA MET A 106 18.82 3.43 8.81
C MET A 106 19.42 3.19 10.21
N PRO A 107 20.75 3.34 10.35
CA PRO A 107 21.41 3.18 11.64
C PRO A 107 20.92 4.29 12.57
N ILE A 108 20.62 3.95 13.83
CA ILE A 108 20.43 4.94 14.89
C ILE A 108 21.60 4.74 15.82
N ASP A 109 22.47 5.73 15.91
CA ASP A 109 23.48 5.73 16.95
C ASP A 109 22.76 5.89 18.30
N ALA A 110 22.96 4.90 19.20
CA ALA A 110 22.35 4.92 20.52
C ALA A 110 23.21 5.70 21.53
N GLU A 111 24.50 5.90 21.23
CA GLU A 111 25.46 6.59 22.09
C GLU A 111 25.46 8.09 21.83
N VAL A 112 25.29 8.48 20.57
CA VAL A 112 24.98 9.86 20.20
C VAL A 112 23.47 10.00 20.35
N ASN A 113 23.02 10.93 21.18
CA ASN A 113 21.61 11.18 21.39
C ASN A 113 20.97 11.87 20.14
N ASP A 114 20.99 11.18 19.01
CA ASP A 114 20.58 11.68 17.70
C ASP A 114 19.05 11.58 17.57
N HIS A 115 18.39 12.48 18.30
CA HIS A 115 16.95 12.66 18.24
C HIS A 115 16.49 12.97 16.82
N GLU A 116 17.24 13.80 16.10
CA GLU A 116 16.87 14.23 14.75
C GLU A 116 16.79 13.06 13.77
N GLN A 117 17.76 12.14 13.83
CA GLN A 117 17.74 10.95 12.97
C GLN A 117 16.61 9.98 13.35
N ARG A 118 16.31 9.83 14.64
CA ARG A 118 15.16 9.02 15.10
C ARG A 118 13.85 9.61 14.64
N ASP A 119 13.67 10.91 14.79
CA ASP A 119 12.48 11.63 14.38
C ASP A 119 12.29 11.52 12.87
N PHE A 120 13.35 11.77 12.08
CA PHE A 120 13.31 11.59 10.63
C PHE A 120 12.92 10.16 10.23
N LYS A 121 13.51 9.13 10.87
CA LYS A 121 13.19 7.72 10.58
C LYS A 121 11.71 7.42 10.88
N ASN A 122 11.20 7.90 12.01
CA ASN A 122 9.81 7.69 12.43
C ASN A 122 8.84 8.40 11.48
N GLU A 123 9.08 9.67 11.15
CA GLU A 123 8.24 10.45 10.24
C GLU A 123 8.27 9.89 8.81
N SER A 124 9.43 9.46 8.33
CA SER A 124 9.55 8.79 7.03
C SER A 124 8.77 7.48 6.98
N TYR A 125 8.81 6.70 8.07
CA TYR A 125 8.04 5.47 8.18
C TYR A 125 6.52 5.73 8.26
N ALA A 126 6.11 6.75 9.02
CA ALA A 126 4.72 7.20 9.07
C ALA A 126 4.22 7.65 7.69
N THR A 127 5.04 8.39 6.96
CA THR A 127 4.74 8.82 5.58
C THR A 127 4.57 7.61 4.65
N CYS A 128 5.37 6.54 4.79
CA CYS A 128 5.16 5.31 4.02
C CYS A 128 3.80 4.68 4.29
N ILE A 129 3.33 4.71 5.55
CA ILE A 129 2.01 4.19 5.93
C ILE A 129 0.90 5.07 5.36
N GLU A 130 1.02 6.39 5.47
CA GLU A 130 0.08 7.35 4.91
C GLU A 130 -0.07 7.15 3.40
N LEU A 131 1.04 7.10 2.65
CA LEU A 131 1.02 6.90 1.21
C LEU A 131 0.42 5.53 0.81
N ASP A 132 0.64 4.48 1.61
CA ASP A 132 -0.02 3.20 1.36
C ASP A 132 -1.53 3.31 1.52
N ALA A 133 -2.00 4.01 2.57
CA ALA A 133 -3.42 4.24 2.80
C ALA A 133 -4.04 5.10 1.67
N GLU A 134 -3.38 6.19 1.27
CA GLU A 134 -3.82 7.04 0.14
C GLU A 134 -3.96 6.22 -1.16
N LEU A 135 -3.00 5.34 -1.46
CA LEU A 135 -3.10 4.44 -2.61
C LEU A 135 -4.30 3.50 -2.50
N HIS A 136 -4.64 3.04 -1.28
CA HIS A 136 -5.81 2.19 -1.06
C HIS A 136 -7.14 2.93 -1.24
N GLU A 137 -7.20 4.20 -0.87
CA GLU A 137 -8.41 5.02 -1.07
C GLU A 137 -8.64 5.37 -2.54
N ARG A 138 -7.56 5.44 -3.33
CA ARG A 138 -7.59 5.83 -4.75
C ARG A 138 -7.96 4.69 -5.71
N PHE A 139 -7.84 3.42 -5.33
CA PHE A 139 -8.20 2.36 -6.26
C PHE A 139 -9.72 2.19 -6.35
N LEU A 140 -10.22 2.03 -7.56
CA LEU A 140 -11.61 1.67 -7.79
C LEU A 140 -11.80 0.19 -7.44
N PRO A 141 -12.80 -0.19 -6.63
CA PRO A 141 -13.16 -1.59 -6.48
C PRO A 141 -13.41 -2.13 -7.89
N SER A 142 -12.76 -3.24 -8.23
CA SER A 142 -13.03 -3.93 -9.48
C SER A 142 -14.50 -4.34 -9.45
N VAL A 143 -15.36 -3.54 -10.08
CA VAL A 143 -16.73 -3.95 -10.38
C VAL A 143 -16.58 -5.06 -11.39
N ALA A 144 -16.48 -6.30 -10.90
CA ALA A 144 -16.83 -7.45 -11.70
C ALA A 144 -18.24 -7.15 -12.19
N ALA A 145 -18.37 -6.80 -13.47
CA ALA A 145 -19.63 -6.53 -14.09
C ALA A 145 -20.50 -7.78 -13.92
N VAL A 146 -21.34 -7.79 -12.89
CA VAL A 146 -22.52 -8.61 -12.86
C VAL A 146 -23.41 -8.01 -13.93
N LEU A 147 -23.18 -8.42 -15.18
CA LEU A 147 -24.16 -8.23 -16.23
C LEU A 147 -25.41 -8.97 -15.76
N PRO A 148 -26.55 -8.29 -15.51
CA PRO A 148 -27.80 -9.00 -15.41
C PRO A 148 -28.03 -9.66 -16.77
N ASP A 149 -28.08 -10.98 -16.78
CA ASP A 149 -28.46 -11.78 -17.94
C ASP A 149 -29.81 -11.26 -18.47
N PRO A 150 -29.91 -10.82 -19.74
CA PRO A 150 -31.16 -10.34 -20.33
C PRO A 150 -32.21 -11.46 -20.55
N SER A 151 -31.96 -12.69 -20.11
CA SER A 151 -32.84 -13.84 -20.30
C SER A 151 -33.99 -13.97 -19.28
N GLN A 152 -34.22 -12.98 -18.40
CA GLN A 152 -35.42 -12.94 -17.55
C GLN A 152 -36.32 -11.75 -17.87
N ALA A 153 -36.79 -11.70 -19.11
CA ALA A 153 -37.95 -10.92 -19.49
C ALA A 153 -39.20 -11.84 -19.54
N SER A 154 -40.26 -11.36 -18.89
CA SER A 154 -41.66 -11.84 -18.93
C SER A 154 -41.96 -13.05 -18.03
N THR A 155 -42.97 -13.10 -17.17
CA THR A 155 -44.23 -12.36 -16.93
C THR A 155 -44.82 -13.06 -15.67
N SER A 156 -45.59 -12.51 -14.73
CA SER A 156 -46.82 -11.76 -14.88
C SER A 156 -47.38 -11.46 -13.47
N THR A 157 -47.71 -10.20 -13.22
CA THR A 157 -49.03 -9.77 -12.71
C THR A 157 -49.44 -10.11 -11.26
N GLN A 158 -49.43 -9.10 -10.37
CA GLN A 158 -50.65 -8.32 -10.11
C GLN A 158 -50.30 -6.96 -9.47
N GLN A 159 -50.71 -5.92 -10.18
CA GLN A 159 -50.81 -4.53 -9.73
C GLN A 159 -51.84 -4.41 -8.61
N SER A 160 -51.57 -3.54 -7.63
CA SER A 160 -52.45 -2.49 -7.09
C SER A 160 -52.06 -2.20 -5.63
N ILE A 161 -52.04 -0.99 -5.07
CA ILE A 161 -52.30 0.39 -5.48
C ILE A 161 -51.64 1.24 -4.38
N LEU A 162 -51.20 2.44 -4.76
CA LEU A 162 -50.80 3.59 -3.95
C LEU A 162 -51.59 3.83 -2.64
N ASN A 163 -50.94 4.61 -1.76
CA ASN A 163 -51.48 5.43 -0.64
C ASN A 163 -51.46 4.79 0.75
N VAL A 164 -51.25 5.49 1.87
CA VAL A 164 -50.89 6.88 2.23
C VAL A 164 -50.57 6.81 3.75
N LEU A 165 -49.83 7.81 4.24
CA LEU A 165 -49.63 8.21 5.63
C LEU A 165 -50.78 7.94 6.63
N ASN A 166 -50.40 7.88 7.92
CA ASN A 166 -51.21 8.17 9.12
C ASN A 166 -52.32 7.14 9.41
N SER A 167 -52.73 6.83 10.65
CA SER A 167 -52.49 7.36 11.98
C SER A 167 -53.24 6.44 12.96
N GLN A 168 -52.75 6.38 14.20
CA GLN A 168 -53.55 6.46 15.44
C GLN A 168 -54.73 5.50 15.67
N LEU A 169 -54.61 4.81 16.81
CA LEU A 169 -55.62 4.65 17.86
C LEU A 169 -56.89 3.81 17.62
N SER A 170 -57.04 2.91 18.59
CA SER A 170 -58.24 2.67 19.41
C SER A 170 -58.99 1.36 19.18
N HIS A 171 -59.48 0.87 20.32
CA HIS A 171 -60.37 -0.27 20.57
C HIS A 171 -59.65 -1.62 20.79
N SER A 172 -59.92 -2.39 21.84
CA SER A 172 -60.82 -2.18 22.97
C SER A 172 -60.51 -3.22 24.05
N PHE A 173 -60.80 -2.82 25.29
CA PHE A 173 -60.85 -3.56 26.54
C PHE A 173 -61.33 -5.03 26.48
N ARG A 174 -60.70 -5.88 27.31
CA ARG A 174 -61.43 -6.85 28.16
C ARG A 174 -60.65 -7.25 29.41
N SER A 175 -61.06 -6.64 30.52
CA SER A 175 -61.35 -7.16 31.87
C SER A 175 -60.51 -8.26 32.53
N VAL A 176 -60.08 -7.91 33.75
CA VAL A 176 -59.50 -8.68 34.87
C VAL A 176 -60.55 -9.64 35.49
N PRO A 177 -60.13 -10.66 36.28
CA PRO A 177 -60.37 -10.54 37.73
C PRO A 177 -59.18 -10.96 38.63
N ILE A 178 -59.24 -10.45 39.86
CA ILE A 178 -58.32 -10.56 41.01
C ILE A 178 -58.70 -11.77 41.88
N GLY A 179 -57.71 -12.35 42.57
CA GLY A 179 -57.82 -13.26 43.73
C GLY A 179 -56.89 -14.46 43.58
N GLU A 180 -55.95 -14.79 44.47
CA GLU A 180 -55.76 -14.50 45.90
C GLU A 180 -54.32 -14.08 46.22
#